data_AF-A0A151H8Q2-F1
#
_entry.id   AF-A0A151H8Q2-F1
#
_cell.length_a   1.000
_cell.length_b   1.000
_cell.length_c   1.000
_cell.angle_alpha   90.00
_cell.angle_beta   90.00
_cell.angle_gamma   90.00
#
_symmetry.space_group_name_H-M   'P 1'
#
loop_
_entity.id
_entity.type
_entity.pdbx_description
1 polymer ?
#
loop_
_entity_poly.entity_id
_entity_poly.type
_entity_poly.pdbx_seq_one_letter_code
_entity_poly.pdbx_strand_id
1 'polypeptide(L)' 'MSKKKVGVYILDERIGRGSFAAVWKGHIEQTKEIVAVKVISRHTVHEATQLNQEVAVLKQLQHPNIVRFIDLK' A
#
# COMPACT_ATOMS: atom_id res chain seq x y z
N MET A 1 -9.26 -0.73 20.67
CA MET A 1 -8.11 -0.01 20.05
C MET A 1 -8.57 0.58 18.72
N SER A 2 -8.29 1.85 18.45
CA SER A 2 -8.79 2.52 17.23
C SER A 2 -8.02 2.03 15.99
N LYS A 3 -8.73 1.60 14.94
CA LYS A 3 -8.12 1.25 13.65
C LYS A 3 -7.50 2.50 13.02
N LYS A 4 -6.31 2.38 12.44
CA LYS A 4 -5.60 3.52 11.84
C LYS A 4 -6.18 3.81 10.45
N LYS A 5 -6.51 5.07 10.18
CA LYS A 5 -7.04 5.54 8.89
C LYS A 5 -5.96 6.25 8.06
N VAL A 6 -5.90 5.97 6.77
CA VAL A 6 -5.02 6.63 5.78
C VAL A 6 -5.86 6.99 4.57
N GLY A 7 -6.24 8.27 4.44
CA GLY A 7 -7.22 8.68 3.42
C GLY A 7 -8.54 7.91 3.57
N VAL A 8 -8.94 7.18 2.53
CA VAL A 8 -10.14 6.32 2.51
C VAL A 8 -9.90 4.90 3.03
N TYR A 9 -8.66 4.55 3.37
CA TYR A 9 -8.29 3.21 3.79
C TYR A 9 -8.28 3.07 5.30
N ILE A 10 -8.88 1.99 5.79
CA ILE A 10 -8.84 1.58 7.19
C ILE A 10 -7.89 0.39 7.30
N LEU A 11 -6.85 0.51 8.14
CA LEU A 11 -5.91 -0.57 8.41
C LEU A 11 -6.49 -1.51 9.47
N ASP A 12 -6.63 -2.79 9.13
CA ASP A 12 -7.20 -3.81 9.99
C ASP A 12 -6.12 -4.59 10.73
N GLU A 13 -5.43 -5.49 10.02
CA GLU A 13 -4.40 -6.38 10.58
C GLU A 13 -3.11 -6.31 9.78
N ARG A 14 -1.96 -6.39 10.45
CA ARG A 14 -0.67 -6.46 9.77
C ARG A 14 -0.45 -7.88 9.27
N ILE A 15 -0.31 -8.04 7.95
CA ILE A 15 -0.13 -9.33 7.27
C ILE A 15 1.31 -9.59 6.83
N GLY A 16 2.17 -8.57 6.85
CA GLY A 16 3.58 -8.72 6.50
C GLY A 16 4.46 -7.63 7.09
N ARG A 17 5.74 -7.95 7.29
CA ARG A 17 6.77 -7.01 7.73
C ARG A 17 8.10 -7.35 7.04
N GLY A 18 8.75 -6.33 6.51
CA GLY A 18 10.13 -6.37 6.05
C GLY A 18 10.95 -5.25 6.68
N SER A 19 12.19 -5.08 6.21
CA SER A 19 13.13 -4.08 6.74
C SER A 19 12.64 -2.64 6.53
N PHE A 20 11.96 -2.37 5.41
CA PHE A 20 11.59 -1.00 4.98
C PHE A 20 10.08 -0.76 4.91
N ALA A 21 9.27 -1.80 5.13
CA ALA A 21 7.82 -1.70 4.98
C ALA A 21 7.06 -2.69 5.87
N ALA A 22 5.82 -2.34 6.18
CA ALA A 22 4.83 -3.25 6.72
C ALA A 22 3.63 -3.32 5.77
N VAL A 23 3.12 -4.52 5.52
CA VAL A 23 1.91 -4.72 4.73
C VAL A 23 0.75 -5.00 5.67
N TRP A 24 -0.32 -4.25 5.50
CA TRP A 24 -1.55 -4.38 6.26
C TRP A 24 -2.67 -4.84 5.34
N LYS A 25 -3.48 -5.79 5.82
CA LYS A 25 -4.83 -5.93 5.30
C LYS A 25 -5.64 -4.74 5.79
N GLY A 26 -6.43 -4.18 4.90
CA GLY A 26 -7.35 -3.11 5.20
C GLY A 26 -8.57 -3.18 4.31
N HIS A 27 -9.43 -2.19 4.44
CA HIS A 27 -10.56 -2.02 3.54
C HIS A 27 -10.78 -0.55 3.18
N ILE A 28 -11.38 -0.32 2.02
CA ILE A 28 -11.89 1.00 1.64
C ILE A 28 -13.13 1.30 2.48
N GLU A 29 -13.16 2.44 3.15
CA GLU A 29 -14.19 2.80 4.13
C GLU A 29 -15.61 2.74 3.55
N GLN A 30 -15.77 3.20 2.31
CA GLN A 30 -17.06 3.32 1.63
C GLN A 30 -17.53 2.00 1.02
N THR A 31 -16.67 1.33 0.24
CA THR A 31 -17.05 0.13 -0.52
C THR A 31 -16.85 -1.17 0.26
N LYS A 32 -16.11 -1.13 1.37
CA LYS A 32 -15.64 -2.30 2.14
C LYS A 32 -14.78 -3.28 1.33
N GLU A 33 -14.31 -2.87 0.15
CA GLU A 33 -13.36 -3.66 -0.65
C GLU A 33 -12.09 -3.90 0.15
N ILE A 34 -11.69 -5.17 0.26
CA ILE A 34 -10.49 -5.60 0.98
C ILE A 34 -9.27 -5.28 0.11
N VAL A 35 -8.27 -4.64 0.71
CA VAL A 35 -7.04 -4.21 0.05
C VAL A 35 -5.80 -4.54 0.90
N ALA A 36 -4.64 -4.59 0.24
CA ALA A 36 -3.35 -4.62 0.91
C ALA A 36 -2.72 -3.22 0.88
N VAL A 37 -2.34 -2.69 2.04
CA VAL A 37 -1.69 -1.38 2.18
C VAL A 37 -0.23 -1.60 2.59
N LYS A 38 0.70 -1.35 1.66
CA LYS A 38 2.15 -1.37 1.91
C LYS A 38 2.57 -0.02 2.49
N VAL A 39 2.75 0.03 3.80
CA VAL A 39 3.23 1.21 4.53
C VAL A 39 4.75 1.20 4.51
N ILE A 40 5.35 2.19 3.86
CA ILE A 40 6.80 2.34 3.69
C ILE A 40 7.29 3.47 4.58
N SER A 41 8.29 3.19 5.42
CA SER A 41 8.98 4.23 6.18
C SER A 41 10.06 4.83 5.28
N ARG A 42 9.85 6.08 4.85
CA ARG A 42 10.83 6.82 4.05
C ARG A 42 11.72 7.65 4.98
N HIS A 43 13.02 7.45 4.86
CA HIS A 43 14.06 8.15 5.60
C HIS A 43 15.03 8.88 4.67
N THR A 44 15.13 8.46 3.40
CA THR A 44 16.09 9.03 2.44
C THR A 44 15.46 9.43 1.11
N VAL A 45 16.11 10.35 0.39
CA VAL A 45 15.73 10.72 -0.99
C VAL A 45 15.82 9.51 -1.92
N HIS A 46 16.81 8.64 -1.71
CA HIS A 46 16.99 7.43 -2.50
C HIS A 46 15.80 6.48 -2.40
N GLU A 47 15.27 6.26 -1.19
CA GLU A 47 14.07 5.44 -0.96
C GLU A 47 12.82 6.05 -1.64
N ALA A 48 12.71 7.38 -1.66
CA ALA A 48 11.63 8.06 -2.38
C ALA A 48 11.73 7.84 -3.90
N THR A 49 12.94 7.90 -4.47
CA THR A 49 13.18 7.63 -5.89
C THR A 49 12.85 6.18 -6.25
N GLN A 50 13.29 5.21 -5.44
CA GLN A 50 12.97 3.79 -5.64
C GLN A 50 11.45 3.55 -5.59
N LEU A 51 10.75 4.15 -4.63
CA LEU A 51 9.30 4.06 -4.54
C LEU A 51 8.61 4.61 -5.80
N ASN A 52 9.07 5.76 -6.30
CA ASN A 52 8.52 6.36 -7.51
C ASN A 52 8.72 5.45 -8.74
N GLN A 53 9.88 4.79 -8.85
CA GLN A 53 10.14 3.80 -9.91
C GLN A 53 9.22 2.58 -9.79
N GLU A 54 9.07 2.01 -8.59
CA GLU A 54 8.18 0.86 -8.32
C GLU A 54 6.74 1.21 -8.73
N VAL A 55 6.25 2.38 -8.29
CA VAL A 55 4.90 2.86 -8.62
C VAL A 55 4.72 3.12 -10.12
N ALA A 56 5.74 3.64 -10.81
CA ALA A 56 5.67 3.89 -12.25
C ALA A 56 5.49 2.60 -13.05
N VAL A 57 6.15 1.51 -12.66
CA VAL A 57 5.97 0.19 -13.27
C VAL A 57 4.59 -0.36 -12.92
N LEU A 58 4.22 -0.36 -11.64
CA LEU A 58 2.95 -0.92 -11.17
C LEU A 58 1.71 -0.26 -11.80
N LYS A 59 1.77 1.05 -12.07
CA LYS A 59 0.69 1.79 -12.77
C LYS A 59 0.43 1.31 -14.20
N GLN A 60 1.41 0.67 -14.84
CA GLN A 60 1.30 0.18 -16.22
C GLN A 60 0.76 -1.26 -16.29
N LEU A 61 0.66 -1.95 -15.14
CA LEU A 61 0.28 -3.36 -15.08
C LEU A 61 -1.22 -3.50 -14.78
N GLN A 62 -1.97 -3.99 -15.78
CA GLN A 62 -3.38 -4.33 -15.64
C GLN A 62 -3.63 -5.70 -16.25
N HIS A 63 -3.54 -6.75 -15.42
CA HIS A 63 -3.71 -8.13 -15.85
C HIS A 63 -4.31 -8.97 -14.71
N PRO A 64 -5.21 -9.93 -14.98
CA PRO A 64 -5.86 -10.73 -13.93
C PRO A 64 -4.90 -11.56 -13.06
N ASN A 65 -3.69 -11.82 -13.54
CA ASN A 65 -2.66 -12.59 -12.82
C ASN A 65 -1.55 -11.72 -12.21
N ILE A 66 -1.73 -10.40 -12.18
CA ILE A 66 -0.80 -9.47 -11.55
C ILE A 66 -1.57 -8.66 -10.52
N VAL A 67 -0.98 -8.47 -9.34
CA VAL A 67 -1.60 -7.66 -8.28
C VAL A 67 -1.77 -6.23 -8.79
N ARG A 68 -3.03 -5.78 -8.84
CA ARG A 68 -3.38 -4.45 -9.33
C ARG A 68 -2.95 -3.38 -8.33
N PHE A 69 -2.26 -2.37 -8.84
CA PHE A 69 -2.02 -1.13 -8.12
C PHE A 69 -3.28 -0.26 -8.12
N ILE A 70 -3.70 0.21 -6.95
CA ILE A 70 -4.92 1.03 -6.79
C ILE A 70 -4.52 2.50 -6.72
N ASP A 71 -3.72 2.89 -5.71
CA ASP A 71 -3.19 4.24 -5.58
C ASP A 71 -1.97 4.32 -4.64
N LEU A 72 -1.42 5.53 -4.50
CA LEU A 72 -0.38 5.91 -3.54
C LEU A 72 -0.88 7.13 -2.74
N LYS A 73 -0.62 7.15 -1.43
CA LYS A 73 -0.92 8.27 -0.51
C LYS A 73 0.34 8.88 0.08
#